data_AF-A0A953DMW5-F1
#
_entry.id   AF-A0A953DMW5-F1
#
_cell.length_a   1.000
_cell.length_b   1.000
_cell.length_c   1.000
_cell.angle_alpha   90.00
_cell.angle_beta   90.00
_cell.angle_gamma   90.00
#
_symmetry.space_group_name_H-M   'P 1'
#
loop_
_entity.id
_entity.type
_entity.pdbx_description
1 polymer ?
#
loop_
_entity_poly.entity_id
_entity_poly.type
_entity_poly.pdbx_seq_one_letter_code
_entity_poly.pdbx_strand_id
1 'polypeptide(L)'
;MPDAPPRRRPSPEADEAPQNPRERFASSVAKSYALYETADAETELRRDRPVGSAAEASRHPTPTGVLPAIARDRGPKKRAWYSVRATWLVLLALAGGVTYATTRLDGPLGRFVQPGVEAVEQWVRTEFAGEPPPPPPSPIIPRTPPGPPPELAARFARPAPSPEPAPAVQPPPAETAPQPAAPERKTTQTPASAKPVAAVKKTPKPAAQPQPPATPATTATTASDEPIEVEVLDTHNARAAERDGVGWLTLYTVPPAFVYDGDTRLGTTPLIKVPLPKGVYRLRVMDPDSKYRMLSVPIRAGEEQKLKIRVSDLPLDPTQD
;
A
#
# COMPACT_ATOMS: atom_id res chain seq x y z
N MET A 1 -84.66 -6.77 -4.48
CA MET A 1 -83.27 -7.22 -4.36
C MET A 1 -82.41 -5.99 -4.10
N PRO A 2 -81.88 -5.80 -2.88
CA PRO A 2 -81.05 -4.64 -2.58
C PRO A 2 -79.60 -4.86 -3.05
N ASP A 3 -79.07 -3.85 -3.73
CA ASP A 3 -77.71 -3.74 -4.25
C ASP A 3 -76.67 -3.81 -3.12
N ALA A 4 -75.65 -4.66 -3.33
CA ALA A 4 -74.52 -4.77 -2.42
C ALA A 4 -73.56 -3.58 -2.61
N PRO A 5 -73.12 -2.90 -1.53
CA PRO A 5 -72.22 -1.77 -1.65
C PRO A 5 -70.82 -2.22 -2.12
N PRO A 6 -70.11 -1.39 -2.88
CA PRO A 6 -68.79 -1.73 -3.43
C PRO A 6 -67.75 -1.90 -2.31
N ARG A 7 -67.05 -3.03 -2.34
CA ARG A 7 -65.93 -3.33 -1.44
C ARG A 7 -64.79 -2.32 -1.67
N ARG A 8 -64.48 -1.52 -0.67
CA ARG A 8 -63.28 -0.67 -0.63
C ARG A 8 -62.04 -1.56 -0.69
N ARG A 9 -61.20 -1.38 -1.70
CA ARG A 9 -59.87 -1.99 -1.74
C ARG A 9 -59.01 -1.36 -0.64
N PRO A 10 -58.23 -2.15 0.13
CA PRO A 10 -57.25 -1.59 1.05
C PRO A 10 -56.22 -0.79 0.25
N SER A 11 -55.97 0.44 0.70
CA SER A 11 -54.91 1.27 0.13
C SER A 11 -53.57 0.61 0.43
N PRO A 12 -52.62 0.56 -0.52
CA PRO A 12 -51.28 0.08 -0.25
C PRO A 12 -50.65 0.96 0.82
N GLU A 13 -50.29 0.32 1.92
CA GLU A 13 -49.53 0.85 3.04
C GLU A 13 -48.28 1.54 2.48
N ALA A 14 -48.19 2.85 2.69
CA ALA A 14 -47.04 3.62 2.27
C ALA A 14 -45.86 3.23 3.14
N ASP A 15 -45.00 2.35 2.61
CA ASP A 15 -43.67 2.09 3.16
C ASP A 15 -42.95 3.45 3.32
N GLU A 16 -42.77 3.83 4.58
CA GLU A 16 -42.15 5.06 5.02
C GLU A 16 -40.65 5.01 4.64
N ALA A 17 -40.34 5.49 3.44
CA ALA A 17 -38.95 5.59 2.99
C ALA A 17 -38.18 6.54 3.93
N PRO A 18 -37.04 6.11 4.51
CA PRO A 18 -36.28 6.95 5.42
C PRO A 18 -35.80 8.21 4.69
N GLN A 19 -36.27 9.37 5.15
CA GLN A 19 -36.05 10.69 4.56
C GLN A 19 -34.62 11.21 4.73
N ASN A 20 -33.75 10.46 5.42
CA ASN A 20 -32.38 10.90 5.70
C ASN A 20 -31.36 10.17 4.81
N PRO A 21 -30.78 10.83 3.78
CA PRO A 21 -29.79 10.21 2.90
C PRO A 21 -28.50 9.81 3.64
N ARG A 22 -28.22 10.35 4.84
CA ARG A 22 -27.07 9.92 5.66
C ARG A 22 -27.24 8.52 6.28
N GLU A 23 -28.47 8.10 6.57
CA GLU A 23 -28.71 6.78 7.18
C GLU A 23 -28.64 5.63 6.16
N ARG A 24 -28.93 5.91 4.88
CA ARG A 24 -28.77 4.93 3.79
C ARG A 24 -27.32 4.46 3.61
N PHE A 25 -26.34 5.33 3.84
CA PHE A 25 -24.93 4.95 3.75
C PHE A 25 -24.47 4.11 4.95
N ALA A 26 -24.97 4.38 6.15
CA ALA A 26 -24.62 3.61 7.34
C ALA A 26 -25.14 2.16 7.27
N SER A 27 -26.37 1.95 6.79
CA SER A 27 -26.94 0.60 6.65
C SER A 27 -26.32 -0.21 5.51
N SER A 28 -25.80 0.44 4.46
CA SER A 28 -25.13 -0.26 3.35
C SER A 28 -23.73 -0.75 3.73
N VAL A 29 -23.03 -0.06 4.62
CA VAL A 29 -21.68 -0.47 5.07
C VAL A 29 -21.75 -1.58 6.12
N ALA A 30 -22.76 -1.61 6.98
CA ALA A 30 -22.92 -2.70 7.96
C ALA A 30 -23.18 -4.07 7.31
N LYS A 31 -23.81 -4.11 6.13
CA LYS A 31 -24.13 -5.37 5.42
C LYS A 31 -22.94 -5.99 4.69
N SER A 32 -21.89 -5.23 4.37
CA SER A 32 -20.69 -5.77 3.72
C SER A 32 -19.68 -6.39 4.71
N TYR A 33 -19.77 -6.11 6.01
CA TYR A 33 -18.91 -6.74 7.02
C TYR A 33 -19.44 -8.10 7.52
N ALA A 34 -20.76 -8.32 7.51
CA ALA A 34 -21.34 -9.61 7.93
C ALA A 34 -21.05 -10.78 6.96
N LEU A 35 -20.56 -10.49 5.75
CA LEU A 35 -20.25 -11.50 4.72
C LEU A 35 -18.78 -11.98 4.75
N TYR A 36 -17.91 -11.37 5.56
CA TYR A 36 -16.52 -11.80 5.71
C TYR A 36 -16.24 -12.59 7.00
N GLU A 37 -17.21 -12.68 7.92
CA GLU A 37 -17.01 -13.33 9.23
C GLU A 37 -17.34 -14.83 9.23
N THR A 38 -17.94 -15.38 8.16
CA THR A 38 -18.29 -16.81 8.09
C THR A 38 -17.31 -17.68 7.31
N ALA A 39 -16.28 -17.13 6.67
CA ALA A 39 -15.34 -17.91 5.85
C ALA A 39 -14.18 -18.54 6.65
N ASP A 40 -13.88 -18.10 7.87
CA ASP A 40 -12.76 -18.62 8.67
C ASP A 40 -13.19 -19.66 9.74
N ALA A 41 -14.48 -19.93 9.92
CA ALA A 41 -14.95 -20.92 10.89
C ALA A 41 -14.89 -22.38 10.40
N GLU A 42 -14.64 -22.64 9.11
CA GLU A 42 -14.71 -24.00 8.54
C GLU A 42 -13.38 -24.75 8.44
N THR A 43 -12.24 -24.14 8.79
CA THR A 43 -10.91 -24.80 8.64
C THR A 43 -10.31 -25.39 9.91
N GLU A 44 -10.90 -25.18 11.09
CA GLU A 44 -10.37 -25.77 12.33
C GLU A 44 -10.96 -27.14 12.69
N LEU A 45 -12.10 -27.54 12.10
CA LEU A 45 -12.77 -28.82 12.44
C LEU A 45 -12.24 -30.03 11.65
N ARG A 46 -10.93 -30.10 11.36
CA ARG A 46 -10.33 -31.25 10.65
C ARG A 46 -9.02 -31.78 11.22
N ARG A 47 -8.60 -31.34 12.41
CA ARG A 47 -7.35 -31.82 13.03
C ARG A 47 -7.47 -32.92 14.08
N ASP A 48 -8.67 -33.28 14.51
CA ASP A 48 -8.85 -34.35 15.51
C ASP A 48 -9.34 -35.66 14.90
N ARG A 49 -8.49 -36.29 14.07
CA ARG A 49 -8.66 -37.72 13.76
C ARG A 49 -7.53 -38.51 14.41
N PRO A 50 -7.78 -39.24 15.50
CA PRO A 50 -6.80 -40.15 16.07
C PRO A 50 -6.58 -41.32 15.10
N VAL A 51 -5.33 -41.51 14.66
CA VAL A 51 -4.92 -42.68 13.90
C VAL A 51 -4.84 -43.86 14.87
N GLY A 52 -5.95 -44.58 14.99
CA GLY A 52 -6.04 -45.86 15.68
C GLY A 52 -5.38 -46.97 14.88
N SER A 53 -4.36 -47.57 15.49
CA SER A 53 -4.21 -49.02 15.69
C SER A 53 -4.70 -49.95 14.57
N ALA A 54 -3.76 -50.50 13.80
CA ALA A 54 -3.85 -51.87 13.35
C ALA A 54 -2.54 -52.57 13.69
N ALA A 55 -2.62 -53.44 14.69
CA ALA A 55 -1.64 -54.46 14.98
C ALA A 55 -1.59 -55.45 13.81
N GLU A 56 -0.41 -55.83 13.35
CA GLU A 56 -0.17 -57.24 13.04
C GLU A 56 1.31 -57.59 13.16
N ALA A 57 1.53 -58.70 13.86
CA ALA A 57 2.82 -59.22 14.26
C ALA A 57 3.53 -59.93 13.10
N SER A 58 4.85 -59.75 13.00
CA SER A 58 5.78 -60.85 12.76
C SER A 58 7.24 -60.42 12.95
N ARG A 59 7.79 -60.88 14.08
CA ARG A 59 9.15 -61.38 14.37
C ARG A 59 10.25 -61.04 13.33
N HIS A 60 11.33 -60.39 13.80
CA HIS A 60 12.72 -60.86 13.66
C HIS A 60 13.65 -60.04 14.59
N PRO A 61 14.60 -60.67 15.32
CA PRO A 61 15.50 -59.95 16.24
C PRO A 61 16.87 -59.65 15.61
N THR A 62 17.28 -58.36 15.63
CA THR A 62 18.66 -57.80 15.72
C THR A 62 19.71 -58.24 14.65
N PRO A 63 20.88 -57.57 14.46
CA PRO A 63 21.48 -56.47 15.24
C PRO A 63 22.07 -55.30 14.39
N THR A 64 22.53 -54.27 15.09
CA THR A 64 23.65 -53.37 14.71
C THR A 64 23.58 -52.63 13.36
N GLY A 65 23.28 -51.34 13.42
CA GLY A 65 23.50 -50.42 12.31
C GLY A 65 23.31 -48.97 12.74
N VAL A 66 24.41 -48.35 13.14
CA VAL A 66 24.54 -46.89 13.34
C VAL A 66 23.95 -46.16 12.12
N LEU A 67 22.88 -45.39 12.32
CA LEU A 67 22.42 -44.41 11.34
C LEU A 67 22.44 -43.01 11.97
N PRO A 68 23.10 -42.04 11.32
CA PRO A 68 23.29 -40.70 11.86
C PRO A 68 21.97 -39.92 11.84
N ALA A 69 21.81 -39.09 12.86
CA ALA A 69 20.76 -38.09 12.98
C ALA A 69 20.66 -37.26 11.68
N ILE A 70 19.52 -37.38 10.99
CA ILE A 70 19.18 -36.50 9.86
C ILE A 70 18.86 -35.12 10.46
N ALA A 71 19.89 -34.29 10.59
CA ALA A 71 19.76 -32.87 10.81
C ALA A 71 18.95 -32.27 9.66
N ARG A 72 17.72 -31.81 9.95
CA ARG A 72 16.94 -30.98 9.04
C ARG A 72 17.62 -29.62 8.92
N ASP A 73 18.56 -29.56 7.99
CA ASP A 73 19.22 -28.35 7.53
C ASP A 73 18.18 -27.44 6.83
N ARG A 74 17.76 -26.38 7.53
CA ARG A 74 16.97 -25.28 6.95
C ARG A 74 17.92 -24.39 6.15
N GLY A 75 18.33 -24.88 4.99
CA GLY A 75 19.15 -24.16 4.02
C GLY A 75 18.44 -22.94 3.41
N PRO A 76 19.20 -21.92 2.96
CA PRO A 76 18.70 -20.57 2.70
C PRO A 76 17.84 -20.45 1.44
N LYS A 77 16.78 -19.65 1.54
CA LYS A 77 15.78 -19.28 0.52
C LYS A 77 16.34 -18.49 -0.68
N LYS A 78 17.44 -18.93 -1.31
CA LYS A 78 18.05 -18.26 -2.48
C LYS A 78 17.77 -18.95 -3.83
N ARG A 79 17.04 -20.08 -3.85
CA ARG A 79 16.75 -20.81 -5.11
C ARG A 79 15.50 -20.33 -5.86
N ALA A 80 14.64 -19.51 -5.26
CA ALA A 80 13.38 -19.09 -5.88
C ALA A 80 13.55 -18.05 -7.01
N TRP A 81 14.66 -17.30 -7.07
CA TRP A 81 14.84 -16.26 -8.10
C TRP A 81 15.26 -16.83 -9.47
N TYR A 82 16.00 -17.95 -9.47
CA TYR A 82 16.44 -18.60 -10.71
C TYR A 82 15.31 -19.35 -11.43
N SER A 83 14.26 -19.79 -10.72
CA SER A 83 13.13 -20.46 -11.36
C SER A 83 12.32 -19.50 -12.24
N VAL A 84 12.04 -18.28 -11.77
CA VAL A 84 11.26 -17.29 -12.53
C VAL A 84 11.96 -16.88 -13.82
N ARG A 85 13.28 -16.65 -13.77
CA ARG A 85 14.07 -16.33 -14.97
C ARG A 85 14.16 -17.50 -15.96
N ALA A 86 14.29 -18.74 -15.47
CA ALA A 86 14.28 -19.91 -16.34
C ALA A 86 12.91 -20.10 -17.01
N THR A 87 11.81 -19.94 -16.28
CA THR A 87 10.45 -20.02 -16.85
C THR A 87 10.22 -18.93 -17.89
N TRP A 88 10.69 -17.70 -17.65
CA TRP A 88 10.55 -16.60 -18.61
C TRP A 88 11.37 -16.82 -19.90
N LEU A 89 12.58 -17.37 -19.79
CA LEU A 89 13.40 -17.72 -20.96
C LEU A 89 12.79 -18.85 -21.80
N VAL A 90 12.18 -19.85 -21.16
CA VAL A 90 11.45 -20.92 -21.88
C VAL A 90 10.24 -20.35 -22.60
N LEU A 91 9.49 -19.44 -21.98
CA LEU A 91 8.36 -18.75 -22.63
C LEU A 91 8.80 -17.92 -23.84
N LEU A 92 9.92 -17.19 -23.74
CA LEU A 92 10.48 -16.45 -24.88
C LEU A 92 10.97 -17.36 -25.99
N ALA A 93 11.60 -18.49 -25.68
CA ALA A 93 12.03 -19.46 -26.68
C ALA A 93 10.84 -20.10 -27.42
N LEU A 94 9.74 -20.39 -26.70
CA LEU A 94 8.51 -20.88 -27.32
C LEU A 94 7.85 -19.80 -28.19
N ALA A 95 7.73 -18.56 -27.71
CA ALA A 95 7.15 -17.46 -28.48
C ALA A 95 7.97 -17.17 -29.75
N GLY A 96 9.30 -17.02 -29.61
CA GLY A 96 10.20 -16.79 -30.74
C GLY A 96 10.27 -17.98 -31.71
N GLY A 97 10.16 -19.22 -31.19
CA GLY A 97 10.08 -20.43 -32.00
C GLY A 97 8.82 -20.51 -32.85
N VAL A 98 7.67 -20.09 -32.29
CA VAL A 98 6.40 -20.02 -33.02
C VAL A 98 6.47 -18.94 -34.10
N THR A 99 6.98 -17.74 -33.79
CA THR A 99 7.13 -16.68 -34.81
C THR A 99 8.07 -17.11 -35.94
N TYR A 100 9.22 -17.70 -35.61
CA TYR A 100 10.19 -18.18 -36.60
C TYR A 100 9.61 -19.30 -37.48
N ALA A 101 8.84 -20.22 -36.90
CA ALA A 101 8.13 -21.25 -37.65
C ALA A 101 7.09 -20.64 -38.59
N THR A 102 6.28 -19.68 -38.13
CA THR A 102 5.27 -19.03 -38.98
C THR A 102 5.87 -18.25 -40.15
N THR A 103 7.05 -17.64 -40.00
CA THR A 103 7.71 -16.88 -41.07
C THR A 103 8.51 -17.72 -42.07
N ARG A 104 8.82 -18.98 -41.76
CA ARG A 104 9.56 -19.89 -42.67
C ARG A 104 8.68 -20.91 -43.39
N LEU A 105 7.40 -21.00 -43.04
CA LEU A 105 6.44 -21.95 -43.59
C LEU A 105 5.57 -21.31 -44.69
N ASP A 106 6.19 -20.69 -45.70
CA ASP A 106 5.54 -20.31 -46.98
C ASP A 106 5.34 -21.51 -47.92
N GLY A 107 5.06 -22.68 -47.34
CA GLY A 107 4.83 -23.93 -48.05
C GLY A 107 3.35 -24.30 -48.11
N PRO A 108 2.97 -25.31 -48.92
CA PRO A 108 1.58 -25.77 -49.07
C PRO A 108 0.93 -26.27 -47.76
N LEU A 109 1.72 -26.47 -46.70
CA LEU A 109 1.25 -26.83 -45.36
C LEU A 109 0.69 -25.65 -44.56
N GLY A 110 0.99 -24.39 -44.91
CA GLY A 110 0.49 -23.20 -44.21
C GLY A 110 -1.04 -23.04 -44.26
N ARG A 111 -1.70 -23.62 -45.26
CA ARG A 111 -3.17 -23.55 -45.42
C ARG A 111 -3.96 -24.33 -44.36
N PHE A 112 -3.32 -25.25 -43.63
CA PHE A 112 -4.00 -26.02 -42.59
C PHE A 112 -4.01 -25.33 -41.22
N VAL A 113 -3.22 -24.27 -41.02
CA VAL A 113 -3.09 -23.59 -39.71
C VAL A 113 -3.90 -22.29 -39.64
N GLN A 114 -4.23 -21.68 -40.78
CA GLN A 114 -5.04 -20.46 -40.87
C GLN A 114 -6.38 -20.49 -40.10
N PRO A 115 -7.22 -21.55 -40.14
CA PRO A 115 -8.52 -21.51 -39.47
C PRO A 115 -8.40 -21.43 -37.94
N GLY A 116 -7.29 -21.92 -37.36
CA GLY A 116 -7.04 -21.81 -35.92
C GLY A 116 -6.67 -20.40 -35.48
N VAL A 117 -5.94 -19.65 -36.32
CA VAL A 117 -5.51 -18.28 -36.00
C VAL A 117 -6.69 -17.31 -36.07
N GLU A 118 -7.56 -17.45 -37.07
CA GLU A 118 -8.77 -16.62 -37.20
C GLU A 118 -9.75 -16.84 -36.03
N ALA A 119 -9.87 -18.07 -35.52
CA ALA A 119 -10.71 -18.35 -34.35
C ALA A 119 -10.19 -17.69 -33.08
N VAL A 120 -8.86 -17.63 -32.90
CA VAL A 120 -8.23 -16.94 -31.76
C VAL A 120 -8.39 -15.43 -31.90
N GLU A 121 -8.21 -14.86 -33.09
CA GLU A 121 -8.45 -13.42 -33.30
C GLU A 121 -9.91 -13.03 -33.08
N GLN A 122 -10.86 -13.87 -33.49
CA GLN A 122 -12.28 -13.64 -33.21
C GLN A 122 -12.58 -13.75 -31.72
N TRP A 123 -12.05 -14.74 -31.03
CA TRP A 123 -12.23 -14.87 -29.59
C TRP A 123 -11.62 -13.68 -28.83
N VAL A 124 -10.39 -13.25 -29.18
CA VAL A 124 -9.75 -12.07 -28.58
C VAL A 124 -10.54 -10.80 -28.88
N ARG A 125 -11.08 -10.64 -30.10
CA ARG A 125 -11.97 -9.52 -30.41
C ARG A 125 -13.25 -9.58 -29.58
N THR A 126 -13.86 -10.74 -29.37
CA THR A 126 -15.07 -10.82 -28.54
C THR A 126 -14.80 -10.62 -27.05
N GLU A 127 -13.63 -11.03 -26.55
CA GLU A 127 -13.27 -10.89 -25.14
C GLU A 127 -12.80 -9.46 -24.81
N PHE A 128 -12.12 -8.79 -25.76
CA PHE A 128 -11.54 -7.45 -25.56
C PHE A 128 -12.32 -6.31 -26.23
N ALA A 129 -13.26 -6.58 -27.15
CA ALA A 129 -14.29 -5.60 -27.52
C ALA A 129 -15.31 -5.57 -26.38
N GLY A 130 -14.86 -5.09 -25.22
CA GLY A 130 -15.74 -4.72 -24.14
C GLY A 130 -16.83 -3.80 -24.68
N GLU A 131 -18.03 -3.97 -24.14
CA GLU A 131 -19.18 -3.12 -24.40
C GLU A 131 -18.72 -1.65 -24.41
N PRO A 132 -19.04 -0.86 -25.45
CA PRO A 132 -18.61 0.53 -25.51
C PRO A 132 -19.00 1.20 -24.18
N PRO A 133 -18.06 1.88 -23.51
CA PRO A 133 -18.33 2.41 -22.18
C PRO A 133 -19.60 3.26 -22.25
N PRO A 134 -20.51 3.13 -21.26
CA PRO A 134 -21.72 3.93 -21.25
C PRO A 134 -21.34 5.41 -21.40
N PRO A 135 -22.11 6.19 -22.18
CA PRO A 135 -21.81 7.61 -22.37
C PRO A 135 -21.65 8.27 -21.00
N PRO A 136 -20.65 9.16 -20.83
CA PRO A 136 -20.40 9.80 -19.54
C PRO A 136 -21.69 10.47 -19.07
N PRO A 137 -22.02 10.40 -17.77
CA PRO A 137 -23.20 11.07 -17.23
C PRO A 137 -23.11 12.55 -17.60
N SER A 138 -24.20 13.11 -18.14
CA SER A 138 -24.25 14.53 -18.50
C SER A 138 -23.80 15.36 -17.30
N PRO A 139 -22.92 16.36 -17.49
CA PRO A 139 -22.42 17.17 -16.40
C PRO A 139 -23.61 17.77 -15.64
N ILE A 140 -23.72 17.43 -14.36
CA ILE A 140 -24.69 18.04 -13.46
C ILE A 140 -24.23 19.49 -13.33
N ILE A 141 -24.85 20.40 -14.07
CA ILE A 141 -24.61 21.83 -13.93
C ILE A 141 -25.01 22.19 -12.50
N PRO A 142 -24.06 22.54 -11.61
CA PRO A 142 -24.40 22.91 -10.25
C PRO A 142 -25.30 24.13 -10.34
N ARG A 143 -26.55 23.99 -9.89
CA ARG A 143 -27.46 25.13 -9.76
C ARG A 143 -26.79 26.11 -8.81
N THR A 144 -26.36 27.25 -9.34
CA THR A 144 -25.73 28.31 -8.56
C THR A 144 -26.66 28.64 -7.40
N PRO A 145 -26.22 28.50 -6.14
CA PRO A 145 -27.08 28.86 -5.01
C PRO A 145 -27.44 30.34 -5.14
N PRO A 146 -28.70 30.71 -4.83
CA PRO A 146 -29.11 32.11 -4.82
C PRO A 146 -28.17 32.89 -3.89
N GLY A 147 -27.56 33.94 -4.43
CA GLY A 147 -26.56 34.73 -3.71
C GLY A 147 -27.10 35.30 -2.40
N PRO A 148 -26.24 35.49 -1.38
CA PRO A 148 -26.65 36.07 -0.11
C PRO A 148 -27.18 37.50 -0.32
N PRO A 149 -28.17 37.93 0.47
CA PRO A 149 -28.73 39.26 0.38
C PRO A 149 -27.64 40.34 0.61
N PRO A 150 -27.67 41.45 -0.15
CA PRO A 150 -26.61 42.47 -0.15
C PRO A 150 -26.39 43.21 1.18
N GLU A 151 -27.24 42.99 2.19
CA GLU A 151 -27.13 43.68 3.48
C GLU A 151 -25.99 43.18 4.39
N LEU A 152 -25.48 41.96 4.21
CA LEU A 152 -24.43 41.39 5.07
C LEU A 152 -23.02 41.85 4.70
N ALA A 153 -22.79 42.31 3.46
CA ALA A 153 -21.46 42.76 3.02
C ALA A 153 -21.01 44.07 3.70
N ALA A 154 -21.94 44.93 4.12
CA ALA A 154 -21.62 46.22 4.72
C ALA A 154 -21.10 46.12 6.17
N ARG A 155 -21.38 45.03 6.90
CA ARG A 155 -20.99 44.90 8.32
C ARG A 155 -19.55 44.42 8.54
N PHE A 156 -18.87 43.92 7.50
CA PHE A 156 -17.50 43.39 7.61
C PHE A 156 -16.41 44.35 7.12
N ALA A 157 -16.78 45.55 6.66
CA ALA A 157 -15.83 46.63 6.37
C ALA A 157 -15.36 47.32 7.67
N ARG A 158 -14.79 46.56 8.62
CA ARG A 158 -13.98 47.16 9.67
C ARG A 158 -12.56 47.39 9.13
N PRO A 159 -12.03 48.62 9.18
CA PRO A 159 -10.64 48.88 8.83
C PRO A 159 -9.74 48.04 9.75
N ALA A 160 -8.83 47.28 9.15
CA ALA A 160 -7.83 46.51 9.89
C ALA A 160 -7.02 47.47 10.79
N PRO A 161 -6.83 47.14 12.08
CA PRO A 161 -5.95 47.93 12.93
C PRO A 161 -4.53 47.91 12.35
N SER A 162 -3.94 49.10 12.23
CA SER A 162 -2.57 49.31 11.77
C SER A 162 -1.61 48.47 12.62
N PRO A 163 -0.65 47.74 12.02
CA PRO A 163 0.28 46.89 12.76
C PRO A 163 1.16 47.76 13.67
N GLU A 164 1.05 47.49 14.97
CA GLU A 164 1.90 48.05 16.01
C GLU A 164 3.36 47.60 15.77
N PRO A 165 4.36 48.51 15.88
CA PRO A 165 5.75 48.18 15.59
C PRO A 165 6.26 47.10 16.55
N ALA A 166 6.72 45.98 15.99
CA ALA A 166 7.26 44.87 16.76
C ALA A 166 8.45 45.32 17.63
N PRO A 167 8.51 44.93 18.92
CA PRO A 167 9.65 45.22 19.78
C PRO A 167 10.90 44.51 19.27
N ALA A 168 12.01 45.25 19.24
CA ALA A 168 13.33 44.75 18.86
C ALA A 168 13.74 43.54 19.72
N VAL A 169 13.85 42.38 19.08
CA VAL A 169 14.36 41.15 19.69
C VAL A 169 15.85 41.32 19.95
N GLN A 170 16.24 41.32 21.23
CA GLN A 170 17.63 41.24 21.66
C GLN A 170 18.21 39.88 21.27
N PRO A 171 19.48 39.82 20.80
CA PRO A 171 20.14 38.56 20.48
C PRO A 171 20.33 37.72 21.74
N PRO A 172 20.09 36.39 21.69
CA PRO A 172 20.32 35.51 22.83
C PRO A 172 21.82 35.43 23.19
N PRO A 173 22.16 35.33 24.49
CA PRO A 173 23.54 35.16 24.94
C PRO A 173 24.10 33.81 24.49
N ALA A 174 25.37 33.84 24.06
CA ALA A 174 26.13 32.70 23.57
C ALA A 174 26.13 31.55 24.59
N GLU A 175 25.56 30.41 24.18
CA GLU A 175 25.56 29.18 24.98
C GLU A 175 26.91 28.47 24.86
N THR A 176 27.54 28.29 26.02
CA THR A 176 28.82 27.65 26.27
C THR A 176 28.85 26.21 25.74
N ALA A 177 29.84 25.91 24.89
CA ALA A 177 30.11 24.58 24.38
C ALA A 177 30.39 23.56 25.51
N PRO A 178 29.77 22.36 25.49
CA PRO A 178 30.13 21.30 26.43
C PRO A 178 31.46 20.64 26.07
N GLN A 179 32.32 20.51 27.09
CA GLN A 179 33.59 19.79 27.09
C GLN A 179 33.41 18.28 26.78
N PRO A 180 34.32 17.66 26.01
CA PRO A 180 34.34 16.21 25.81
C PRO A 180 34.94 15.48 27.02
N ALA A 181 34.12 14.68 27.69
CA ALA A 181 34.60 13.74 28.71
C ALA A 181 35.20 12.48 28.07
N ALA A 182 36.40 12.13 28.55
CA ALA A 182 37.23 11.02 28.13
C ALA A 182 36.68 9.63 28.56
N PRO A 183 37.16 8.53 27.95
CA PRO A 183 36.60 7.19 28.13
C PRO A 183 37.26 6.44 29.31
N GLU A 184 36.45 5.94 30.24
CA GLU A 184 36.91 4.99 31.26
C GLU A 184 36.80 3.53 30.79
N ARG A 185 37.92 2.83 30.96
CA ARG A 185 38.15 1.39 30.76
C ARG A 185 37.83 0.62 32.05
N LYS A 186 37.30 -0.62 31.91
CA LYS A 186 37.74 -1.91 32.53
C LYS A 186 36.52 -2.80 32.83
N THR A 187 36.32 -3.98 32.21
CA THR A 187 36.97 -5.32 32.34
C THR A 187 36.08 -6.28 33.14
N THR A 188 35.77 -7.46 32.58
CA THR A 188 35.72 -8.85 33.17
C THR A 188 34.99 -9.78 32.16
N GLN A 189 35.68 -10.54 31.29
CA GLN A 189 36.14 -11.95 31.43
C GLN A 189 35.03 -12.98 31.76
N THR A 190 34.53 -13.83 30.83
CA THR A 190 35.04 -15.18 30.37
C THR A 190 34.01 -16.29 30.79
N PRO A 191 33.86 -17.53 30.19
CA PRO A 191 34.49 -18.20 29.04
C PRO A 191 33.55 -18.87 27.97
N ALA A 192 34.16 -19.11 26.80
CA ALA A 192 34.16 -20.33 25.98
C ALA A 192 32.86 -21.05 25.55
N SER A 193 32.56 -20.94 24.25
CA SER A 193 32.37 -22.15 23.44
C SER A 193 32.77 -21.88 21.98
N ALA A 194 33.77 -22.63 21.52
CA ALA A 194 34.48 -22.43 20.27
C ALA A 194 33.73 -23.00 19.07
N LYS A 195 33.58 -22.19 18.02
CA LYS A 195 33.49 -22.64 16.62
C LYS A 195 34.37 -21.75 15.74
N PRO A 196 35.13 -22.32 14.80
CA PRO A 196 36.12 -21.59 14.02
C PRO A 196 35.44 -20.71 12.96
N VAL A 197 35.63 -19.40 13.06
CA VAL A 197 35.25 -18.42 12.04
C VAL A 197 36.44 -18.26 11.10
N ALA A 198 36.23 -18.60 9.82
CA ALA A 198 37.17 -18.28 8.75
C ALA A 198 37.37 -16.76 8.68
N ALA A 199 38.63 -16.36 8.83
CA ALA A 199 39.09 -14.98 8.82
C ALA A 199 38.88 -14.35 7.43
N VAL A 200 37.94 -13.41 7.34
CA VAL A 200 37.91 -12.43 6.24
C VAL A 200 38.55 -11.15 6.76
N LYS A 201 39.80 -10.92 6.34
CA LYS A 201 40.51 -9.64 6.45
C LYS A 201 39.63 -8.54 5.86
N LYS A 202 39.06 -7.68 6.70
CA LYS A 202 38.52 -6.38 6.29
C LYS A 202 39.58 -5.31 6.51
N THR A 203 40.10 -4.81 5.39
CA THR A 203 40.95 -3.64 5.30
C THR A 203 40.13 -2.40 5.72
N PRO A 204 40.63 -1.53 6.60
CA PRO A 204 39.96 -0.27 6.94
C PRO A 204 40.05 0.70 5.76
N LYS A 205 38.90 1.21 5.31
CA LYS A 205 38.80 2.24 4.27
C LYS A 205 39.08 3.62 4.90
N PRO A 206 39.99 4.45 4.33
CA PRO A 206 40.44 5.70 4.94
C PRO A 206 39.38 6.80 5.03
N ALA A 207 39.71 7.74 5.93
CA ALA A 207 38.99 8.88 6.43
C ALA A 207 38.36 9.83 5.38
N ALA A 208 37.30 10.45 5.87
CA ALA A 208 36.51 11.53 5.30
C ALA A 208 37.34 12.65 4.66
N GLN A 209 36.96 13.01 3.44
CA GLN A 209 37.34 14.26 2.79
C GLN A 209 36.24 15.29 3.09
N PRO A 210 36.57 16.52 3.56
CA PRO A 210 35.60 17.58 3.78
C PRO A 210 34.98 18.02 2.44
N GLN A 211 33.66 17.84 2.30
CA GLN A 211 32.93 18.41 1.17
C GLN A 211 32.81 19.94 1.37
N PRO A 212 33.19 20.76 0.38
CA PRO A 212 32.94 22.19 0.42
C PRO A 212 31.43 22.49 0.37
N PRO A 213 30.98 23.61 0.98
CA PRO A 213 29.56 23.98 1.03
C PRO A 213 29.02 24.17 -0.38
N ALA A 214 28.06 23.33 -0.76
CA ALA A 214 27.31 23.48 -1.99
C ALA A 214 26.45 24.75 -1.88
N THR A 215 26.81 25.74 -2.70
CA THR A 215 25.97 26.89 -3.00
C THR A 215 24.60 26.42 -3.48
N PRO A 216 23.48 26.95 -2.96
CA PRO A 216 22.16 26.63 -3.48
C PRO A 216 22.05 27.19 -4.89
N ALA A 217 22.06 26.30 -5.89
CA ALA A 217 21.68 26.66 -7.25
C ALA A 217 20.18 26.96 -7.25
N THR A 218 19.84 28.24 -7.25
CA THR A 218 18.50 28.73 -7.58
C THR A 218 18.27 28.44 -9.06
N THR A 219 17.66 27.31 -9.39
CA THR A 219 17.07 27.08 -10.71
C THR A 219 15.87 28.01 -10.84
N ALA A 220 16.08 29.15 -11.49
CA ALA A 220 15.01 29.97 -12.01
C ALA A 220 14.29 29.17 -13.10
N THR A 221 13.09 28.70 -12.78
CA THR A 221 12.15 28.14 -13.76
C THR A 221 11.72 29.27 -14.69
N THR A 222 12.35 29.34 -15.87
CA THR A 222 11.90 30.16 -16.99
C THR A 222 10.50 29.70 -17.38
N ALA A 223 9.51 30.58 -17.22
CA ALA A 223 8.15 30.41 -17.69
C ALA A 223 8.15 30.49 -19.23
N SER A 224 8.45 29.38 -19.89
CA SER A 224 8.10 29.18 -21.29
C SER A 224 6.65 28.73 -21.36
N ASP A 225 5.84 29.54 -22.03
CA ASP A 225 4.46 29.30 -22.43
C ASP A 225 4.41 28.25 -23.56
N GLU A 226 4.94 27.05 -23.28
CA GLU A 226 4.68 25.86 -24.09
C GLU A 226 3.53 25.08 -23.45
N PRO A 227 2.63 24.47 -24.25
CA PRO A 227 1.53 23.68 -23.72
C PRO A 227 2.11 22.60 -22.82
N ILE A 228 1.81 22.70 -21.52
CA ILE A 228 2.23 21.73 -20.50
C ILE A 228 1.60 20.39 -20.87
N GLU A 229 2.35 19.58 -21.60
CA GLU A 229 2.03 18.18 -21.78
C GLU A 229 2.09 17.57 -20.39
N VAL A 230 0.92 17.29 -19.82
CA VAL A 230 0.78 16.68 -18.51
C VAL A 230 1.30 15.25 -18.66
N GLU A 231 2.60 15.08 -18.49
CA GLU A 231 3.25 13.78 -18.45
C GLU A 231 2.61 13.01 -17.32
N VAL A 232 1.74 12.06 -17.67
CA VAL A 232 1.07 11.20 -16.71
C VAL A 232 2.15 10.33 -16.08
N LEU A 233 2.56 10.66 -14.86
CA LEU A 233 3.58 9.91 -14.14
C LEU A 233 3.15 8.44 -14.02
N ASP A 234 3.86 7.55 -14.71
CA ASP A 234 3.68 6.11 -14.60
C ASP A 234 4.24 5.61 -13.25
N THR A 235 3.51 5.84 -12.17
CA THR A 235 3.86 5.43 -10.80
C THR A 235 3.76 3.91 -10.57
N HIS A 236 3.71 3.10 -11.62
CA HIS A 236 3.69 1.64 -11.52
C HIS A 236 5.10 1.00 -11.56
N ASN A 237 6.10 1.71 -12.09
CA ASN A 237 7.46 1.19 -12.24
C ASN A 237 8.39 1.75 -11.16
N ALA A 238 9.07 0.86 -10.42
CA ALA A 238 10.10 1.19 -9.42
C ALA A 238 11.13 2.21 -9.94
N ARG A 239 11.59 2.03 -11.19
CA ARG A 239 12.59 2.92 -11.79
C ARG A 239 12.06 4.29 -12.17
N ALA A 240 10.79 4.38 -12.59
CA ALA A 240 10.17 5.67 -12.90
C ALA A 240 9.96 6.46 -11.61
N ALA A 241 9.36 5.83 -10.60
CA ALA A 241 9.16 6.45 -9.30
C ALA A 241 10.48 6.86 -8.61
N GLU A 242 11.56 6.10 -8.78
CA GLU A 242 12.88 6.50 -8.29
C GLU A 242 13.36 7.81 -8.95
N ARG A 243 13.18 7.96 -10.26
CA ARG A 243 13.53 9.19 -11.00
C ARG A 243 12.66 10.37 -10.57
N ASP A 244 11.38 10.11 -10.34
CA ASP A 244 10.40 11.13 -9.91
C ASP A 244 10.49 11.44 -8.42
N GLY A 245 11.32 10.70 -7.67
CA GLY A 245 11.48 10.88 -6.24
C GLY A 245 10.25 10.46 -5.43
N VAL A 246 9.42 9.55 -5.93
CA VAL A 246 8.21 9.03 -5.28
C VAL A 246 8.47 7.62 -4.75
N GLY A 247 8.02 7.32 -3.53
CA GLY A 247 7.99 5.99 -2.94
C GLY A 247 6.56 5.52 -2.68
N TRP A 248 6.41 4.28 -2.18
CA TRP A 248 5.10 3.73 -1.87
C TRP A 248 4.97 3.39 -0.39
N LEU A 249 3.84 3.74 0.22
CA LEU A 249 3.48 3.35 1.58
C LEU A 249 2.42 2.26 1.54
N THR A 250 2.71 1.16 2.24
CA THR A 250 1.73 0.11 2.54
C THR A 250 1.61 -0.02 4.06
N LEU A 251 0.46 0.37 4.63
CA LEU A 251 0.25 0.45 6.07
C LEU A 251 -0.95 -0.41 6.49
N TYR A 252 -0.71 -1.37 7.37
CA TYR A 252 -1.73 -2.18 8.03
C TYR A 252 -1.80 -1.82 9.51
N THR A 253 -2.99 -1.51 10.01
CA THR A 253 -3.21 -1.30 11.44
C THR A 253 -4.22 -2.28 12.02
N VAL A 254 -4.14 -2.50 13.33
CA VAL A 254 -5.13 -3.24 14.11
C VAL A 254 -5.43 -2.44 15.38
N PRO A 255 -6.67 -1.96 15.61
CA PRO A 255 -7.84 -1.98 14.71
C PRO A 255 -7.64 -1.14 13.42
N PRO A 256 -8.56 -1.21 12.44
CA PRO A 256 -8.56 -0.28 11.31
C PRO A 256 -8.72 1.17 11.80
N ALA A 257 -7.94 2.08 11.22
CA ALA A 257 -7.84 3.48 11.61
C ALA A 257 -7.84 4.40 10.40
N PHE A 258 -8.16 5.68 10.61
CA PHE A 258 -8.02 6.72 9.59
C PHE A 258 -6.60 7.30 9.63
N VAL A 259 -6.01 7.55 8.48
CA VAL A 259 -4.63 8.04 8.38
C VAL A 259 -4.61 9.40 7.69
N TYR A 260 -3.87 10.33 8.27
CA TYR A 260 -3.71 11.71 7.80
C TYR A 260 -2.22 12.06 7.69
N ASP A 261 -1.88 12.84 6.67
CA ASP A 261 -0.59 13.51 6.50
C ASP A 261 -0.81 15.02 6.64
N GLY A 262 -0.43 15.57 7.80
CA GLY A 262 -0.94 16.88 8.21
C GLY A 262 -2.47 16.87 8.15
N ASP A 263 -3.07 17.84 7.48
CA ASP A 263 -4.53 17.97 7.32
C ASP A 263 -5.10 17.15 6.15
N THR A 264 -4.23 16.52 5.35
CA THR A 264 -4.64 15.73 4.19
C THR A 264 -4.99 14.31 4.62
N ARG A 265 -6.23 13.88 4.37
CA ARG A 265 -6.65 12.50 4.64
C ARG A 265 -6.07 11.56 3.57
N LEU A 266 -5.21 10.62 3.97
CA LEU A 266 -4.67 9.59 3.08
C LEU A 266 -5.65 8.44 2.86
N GLY A 267 -6.48 8.10 3.86
CA GLY A 267 -7.50 7.06 3.73
C GLY A 267 -7.80 6.32 5.03
N THR A 268 -8.38 5.13 4.90
CA THR A 268 -8.64 4.19 6.01
C THR A 268 -7.80 2.94 5.77
N THR A 269 -7.12 2.46 6.81
CA THR A 269 -6.28 1.26 6.71
C THR A 269 -7.12 0.01 6.43
N PRO A 270 -6.61 -0.96 5.64
CA PRO A 270 -5.26 -1.04 5.12
C PRO A 270 -4.99 -0.08 3.93
N LEU A 271 -3.87 0.64 3.99
CA LEU A 271 -3.36 1.43 2.87
C LEU A 271 -2.42 0.55 2.04
N ILE A 272 -2.63 0.49 0.72
CA ILE A 272 -1.86 -0.37 -0.19
C ILE A 272 -1.26 0.50 -1.28
N LYS A 273 0.08 0.54 -1.33
CA LYS A 273 0.87 1.26 -2.35
C LYS A 273 0.43 2.72 -2.56
N VAL A 274 0.19 3.44 -1.47
CA VAL A 274 -0.10 4.88 -1.54
C VAL A 274 1.18 5.62 -1.94
N PRO A 275 1.20 6.35 -3.07
CA PRO A 275 2.39 7.08 -3.51
C PRO A 275 2.63 8.29 -2.61
N LEU A 276 3.87 8.44 -2.13
CA LEU A 276 4.31 9.59 -1.33
C LEU A 276 5.68 10.05 -1.81
N PRO A 277 5.95 11.37 -1.91
CA PRO A 277 7.29 11.87 -2.21
C PRO A 277 8.34 11.34 -1.22
N LYS A 278 9.60 11.22 -1.63
CA LYS A 278 10.70 10.80 -0.75
C LYS A 278 10.84 11.77 0.43
N GLY A 279 10.98 11.25 1.64
CA GLY A 279 11.05 12.07 2.84
C GLY A 279 10.76 11.31 4.13
N VAL A 280 10.62 12.04 5.23
CA VAL A 280 10.19 11.48 6.51
C VAL A 280 8.85 12.11 6.86
N TYR A 281 7.80 11.30 6.92
CA TYR A 281 6.43 11.74 7.18
C TYR A 281 6.06 11.51 8.63
N ARG A 282 5.27 12.44 9.17
CA ARG A 282 4.66 12.35 10.49
C ARG A 282 3.16 12.15 10.31
N LEU A 283 2.77 10.89 10.18
CA LEU A 283 1.38 10.51 9.93
C LEU A 283 0.60 10.55 11.25
N ARG A 284 -0.59 11.18 11.20
CA ARG A 284 -1.58 11.13 12.28
C ARG A 284 -2.52 9.96 12.02
N VAL A 285 -2.55 9.01 12.94
CA VAL A 285 -3.44 7.84 12.90
C VAL A 285 -4.55 8.07 13.91
N MET A 286 -5.81 8.04 13.44
CA MET A 286 -6.99 8.24 14.28
C MET A 286 -7.66 6.89 14.57
N ASP A 287 -7.66 6.53 15.85
CA ASP A 287 -8.30 5.34 16.41
C ASP A 287 -9.82 5.38 16.19
N PRO A 288 -10.54 4.24 16.24
CA PRO A 288 -12.00 4.25 16.30
C PRO A 288 -12.56 5.06 17.49
N ASP A 289 -11.78 5.20 18.56
CA ASP A 289 -12.10 6.03 19.73
C ASP A 289 -11.83 7.53 19.52
N SER A 290 -11.54 7.96 18.28
CA SER A 290 -11.26 9.35 17.91
C SER A 290 -10.05 9.99 18.60
N LYS A 291 -9.09 9.17 19.04
CA LYS A 291 -7.80 9.62 19.56
C LYS A 291 -6.77 9.66 18.45
N TYR A 292 -5.96 10.72 18.39
CA TYR A 292 -4.86 10.81 17.44
C TYR A 292 -3.57 10.27 18.03
N ARG A 293 -2.84 9.51 17.20
CA ARG A 293 -1.53 8.96 17.51
C ARG A 293 -0.54 9.27 16.40
N MET A 294 0.72 9.43 16.77
CA MET A 294 1.77 9.84 15.84
C MET A 294 2.58 8.64 15.34
N LEU A 295 2.76 8.56 14.02
CA LEU A 295 3.61 7.57 13.36
C LEU A 295 4.63 8.26 12.44
N SER A 296 5.92 8.08 12.72
CA SER A 296 6.98 8.57 11.85
C SER A 296 7.39 7.49 10.84
N VAL A 297 7.30 7.80 9.54
CA VAL A 297 7.64 6.85 8.46
C VAL A 297 8.65 7.45 7.49
N PRO A 298 9.85 6.85 7.33
CA PRO A 298 10.74 7.21 6.24
C PRO A 298 10.28 6.56 4.93
N ILE A 299 10.11 7.38 3.89
CA ILE A 299 9.77 6.95 2.53
C ILE A 299 10.97 7.18 1.63
N ARG A 300 11.38 6.13 0.90
CA ARG A 300 12.47 6.16 -0.08
C ARG A 300 11.90 6.09 -1.48
N ALA A 301 12.53 6.80 -2.41
CA ALA A 301 12.10 6.82 -3.81
C ALA A 301 12.23 5.42 -4.44
N GLY A 302 11.23 4.99 -5.20
CA GLY A 302 11.21 3.68 -5.87
C GLY A 302 11.10 2.47 -4.94
N GLU A 303 10.98 2.65 -3.62
CA GLU A 303 10.85 1.57 -2.65
C GLU A 303 9.42 1.52 -2.05
N GLU A 304 8.92 0.31 -1.79
CA GLU A 304 7.69 0.09 -1.05
C GLU A 304 8.00 -0.10 0.44
N GLN A 305 7.53 0.84 1.26
CA GLN A 305 7.63 0.80 2.71
C GLN A 305 6.40 0.10 3.29
N LYS A 306 6.57 -1.17 3.69
CA LYS A 306 5.51 -2.00 4.27
C LYS A 306 5.57 -2.01 5.81
N LEU A 307 4.51 -1.55 6.45
CA LEU A 307 4.39 -1.47 7.91
C LEU A 307 3.13 -2.18 8.40
N LYS A 308 3.26 -2.92 9.50
CA LYS A 308 2.13 -3.50 10.24
C LYS A 308 2.28 -3.14 11.70
N ILE A 309 1.34 -2.37 12.24
CA ILE A 309 1.41 -1.82 13.59
C ILE A 309 0.09 -2.02 14.32
N ARG A 310 0.12 -2.09 15.65
CA ARG A 310 -1.09 -1.95 16.46
C ARG A 310 -1.25 -0.50 16.81
N VAL A 311 -2.47 -0.01 16.71
CA VAL A 311 -2.73 1.41 16.93
C VAL A 311 -2.43 1.79 18.39
N SER A 312 -2.75 0.91 19.33
CA SER A 312 -2.47 1.06 20.76
C SER A 312 -1.00 1.26 21.12
N ASP A 313 -0.07 0.79 20.27
CA ASP A 313 1.38 0.86 20.52
C ASP A 313 1.98 2.22 20.11
N LEU A 314 1.21 3.08 19.43
CA LEU A 314 1.67 4.40 19.00
C LEU A 314 1.53 5.45 20.11
N PRO A 315 2.47 6.41 20.21
CA PRO A 315 2.37 7.51 21.16
C PRO A 315 1.18 8.42 20.82
N LEU A 316 0.49 8.91 21.86
CA LEU A 316 -0.57 9.90 21.73
C LEU A 316 0.02 11.22 21.20
N ASP A 317 -0.74 11.90 20.35
CA ASP A 317 -0.39 13.25 19.88
C ASP A 317 -0.61 14.26 21.03
N PRO A 318 0.43 14.97 21.51
CA PRO A 318 0.30 15.92 22.61
C PRO A 318 -0.52 17.17 22.26
N THR A 319 -0.86 17.38 20.97
CA THR A 319 -1.56 18.58 20.50
C THR A 319 -3.07 18.55 20.77
N GLN A 320 -3.59 17.51 21.44
CA GLN A 320 -5.04 17.34 21.65
C GLN A 320 -5.59 17.81 23.00
N ASP A 321 -4.74 18.34 23.88
CA ASP A 321 -5.15 18.94 25.16
C ASP A 321 -5.50 20.44 25.04
#